data_AF-A0A496V264-F1
#
_entry.id   AF-A0A496V264-F1
#
_cell.length_a   1.000
_cell.length_b   1.000
_cell.length_c   1.000
_cell.angle_alpha   90.00
_cell.angle_beta   90.00
_cell.angle_gamma   90.00
#
_symmetry.space_group_name_H-M   'P 1'
#
loop_
_entity.id
_entity.type
_entity.pdbx_description
1 polymer ?
#
loop_
_entity_poly.entity_id
_entity_poly.type
_entity_poly.pdbx_seq_one_letter_code
_entity_poly.pdbx_strand_id
1 'polypeptide(L)'
;MKKMSVALTMAMIAFAFGYNTANAGSLTVEAGPIWNNNDAKNKCPNVCKGKNAKWTGHWWTTVWGKMSVCQCEGISITFKASKGDGKCPSGYVLATAGDARANQQKACKALGTWYIARLAGGGSMDGPGYKCKIRDKDRRGMGHSLCKKGNPPVSPPVKWVGASGGSVPSNALKGGMEHPPGKQTLYVCRAQFKGGTHPGKVRSAFRGCNIGWGGREHAVRNYQVLLNNPSFRWVRASNGAIPKGAVKGGMEHPPGKQTLYVCRAQFKGGTHPGKVRAAFRGCNIGWGGGEHAVRNYEVLVKK
;
A
#
# COMPACT_ATOMS: atom_id res chain seq x y z
N MET A 1 -85.84 10.76 -23.98
CA MET A 1 -85.21 9.96 -22.89
C MET A 1 -84.99 8.53 -23.38
N LYS A 2 -83.79 8.21 -23.89
CA LYS A 2 -83.36 6.82 -24.15
C LYS A 2 -81.87 6.76 -23.80
N LYS A 3 -81.55 6.08 -22.70
CA LYS A 3 -80.18 5.72 -22.33
C LYS A 3 -79.79 4.51 -23.19
N MET A 4 -78.85 4.67 -24.10
CA MET A 4 -78.17 3.55 -24.74
C MET A 4 -76.90 3.25 -23.95
N SER A 5 -76.91 2.08 -23.31
CA SER A 5 -75.73 1.44 -22.73
C SER A 5 -74.81 0.98 -23.85
N VAL A 6 -73.54 1.41 -23.81
CA VAL A 6 -72.44 0.74 -24.52
C VAL A 6 -71.50 0.23 -23.44
N ALA A 7 -71.44 -1.09 -23.30
CA ALA A 7 -70.47 -1.76 -22.46
C ALA A 7 -69.09 -1.66 -23.14
N LEU A 8 -68.18 -0.87 -22.56
CA LEU A 8 -66.80 -0.79 -22.98
C LEU A 8 -66.01 -1.86 -22.20
N THR A 9 -65.62 -2.92 -22.88
CA THR A 9 -64.70 -3.94 -22.37
C THR A 9 -63.36 -3.29 -22.04
N MET A 10 -63.05 -3.22 -20.74
CA MET A 10 -61.77 -2.71 -20.25
C MET A 10 -60.70 -3.79 -20.50
N ALA A 11 -60.00 -3.69 -21.63
CA ALA A 11 -58.78 -4.45 -21.85
C ALA A 11 -57.73 -3.98 -20.81
N MET A 12 -57.38 -4.85 -19.86
CA MET A 12 -56.22 -4.62 -19.01
C MET A 12 -54.96 -4.70 -19.88
N ILE A 13 -54.50 -3.55 -20.37
CA ILE A 13 -53.13 -3.40 -20.85
C ILE A 13 -52.26 -3.49 -19.59
N ALA A 14 -51.73 -4.68 -19.34
CA ALA A 14 -50.62 -4.85 -18.43
C ALA A 14 -49.44 -4.06 -18.99
N PHE A 15 -49.28 -2.81 -18.54
CA PHE A 15 -48.01 -2.13 -18.64
C PHE A 15 -47.02 -2.97 -17.82
N ALA A 16 -46.27 -3.81 -18.52
CA ALA A 16 -45.01 -4.30 -18.02
C ALA A 16 -44.12 -3.06 -17.80
N PHE A 17 -44.21 -2.48 -16.60
CA PHE A 17 -43.16 -1.64 -16.08
C PHE A 17 -41.92 -2.52 -16.10
N GLY A 18 -41.08 -2.30 -17.12
CA GLY A 18 -39.74 -2.86 -17.17
C GLY A 18 -39.09 -2.52 -15.83
N TYR A 19 -38.82 -3.55 -15.04
CA TYR A 19 -37.98 -3.43 -13.88
C TYR A 19 -36.67 -2.84 -14.39
N ASN A 20 -36.41 -1.57 -14.08
CA ASN A 20 -35.08 -1.00 -14.15
C ASN A 20 -34.24 -1.86 -13.21
N THR A 21 -33.56 -2.85 -13.78
CA THR A 21 -32.58 -3.62 -13.05
C THR A 21 -31.51 -2.61 -12.65
N ALA A 22 -31.45 -2.34 -11.34
CA ALA A 22 -30.41 -1.54 -10.76
C ALA A 22 -29.08 -2.13 -11.22
N ASN A 23 -28.42 -1.41 -12.12
CA ASN A 23 -27.20 -1.80 -12.81
C ASN A 23 -26.18 -2.27 -11.76
N ALA A 24 -25.80 -3.54 -11.79
CA ALA A 24 -24.74 -4.01 -10.92
C ALA A 24 -23.47 -3.23 -11.28
N GLY A 25 -22.88 -2.56 -10.29
CA GLY A 25 -21.83 -1.56 -10.52
C GLY A 25 -20.73 -2.08 -11.44
N SER A 26 -20.63 -1.50 -12.63
CA SER A 26 -19.56 -1.79 -13.58
C SER A 26 -18.37 -0.85 -13.33
N LEU A 27 -17.16 -1.39 -13.43
CA LEU A 27 -15.89 -0.67 -13.31
C LEU A 27 -15.11 -0.81 -14.63
N THR A 28 -14.44 0.25 -15.05
CA THR A 28 -13.50 0.23 -16.18
C THR A 28 -12.08 -0.01 -15.67
N VAL A 29 -11.39 -0.99 -16.27
CA VAL A 29 -10.04 -1.40 -15.84
C VAL A 29 -9.10 -1.33 -17.03
N GLU A 30 -7.97 -0.63 -16.87
CA GLU A 30 -6.91 -0.54 -17.88
C GLU A 30 -6.33 -1.92 -18.20
N ALA A 31 -6.17 -2.20 -19.50
CA ALA A 31 -5.78 -3.52 -20.02
C ALA A 31 -4.52 -3.48 -20.92
N GLY A 32 -3.89 -2.30 -21.09
CA GLY A 32 -2.89 -2.09 -22.13
C GLY A 32 -3.53 -2.03 -23.54
N PRO A 33 -2.73 -2.10 -24.62
CA PRO A 33 -3.27 -2.08 -25.98
C PRO A 33 -4.19 -3.28 -26.22
N ILE A 34 -5.39 -3.05 -26.75
CA ILE A 34 -6.27 -4.08 -27.30
C ILE A 34 -6.53 -3.78 -28.77
N TRP A 35 -6.24 -4.74 -29.65
CA TRP A 35 -6.28 -4.52 -31.11
C TRP A 35 -7.62 -4.86 -31.75
N ASN A 36 -8.37 -5.81 -31.20
CA ASN A 36 -9.66 -6.26 -31.72
C ASN A 36 -10.44 -7.05 -30.66
N ASN A 37 -11.67 -7.47 -31.02
CA ASN A 37 -12.54 -8.24 -30.12
C ASN A 37 -11.95 -9.59 -29.68
N ASN A 38 -11.12 -10.24 -30.50
CA ASN A 38 -10.48 -11.51 -30.11
C ASN A 38 -9.37 -11.29 -29.07
N ASP A 39 -8.57 -10.23 -29.25
CA ASP A 39 -7.59 -9.80 -28.25
C ASP A 39 -8.26 -9.40 -26.92
N ALA A 40 -9.41 -8.72 -26.99
CA ALA A 40 -10.22 -8.40 -25.82
C ALA A 40 -10.72 -9.65 -25.09
N LYS A 41 -11.21 -10.66 -25.82
CA LYS A 41 -11.63 -11.95 -25.25
C LYS A 41 -10.50 -12.67 -24.51
N ASN A 42 -9.26 -12.51 -24.95
CA ASN A 42 -8.09 -13.12 -24.30
C ASN A 42 -7.58 -12.32 -23.09
N LYS A 43 -7.66 -10.98 -23.12
CA LYS A 43 -7.13 -10.10 -22.07
C LYS A 43 -8.14 -9.78 -20.98
N CYS A 44 -9.34 -9.34 -21.37
CA CYS A 44 -10.30 -8.74 -20.46
C CYS A 44 -10.80 -9.66 -19.34
N PRO A 45 -11.00 -10.99 -19.54
CA PRO A 45 -11.33 -11.88 -18.43
C PRO A 45 -10.28 -11.89 -17.31
N ASN A 46 -8.99 -11.88 -17.67
CA ASN A 46 -7.90 -11.87 -16.69
C ASN A 46 -7.75 -10.51 -16.01
N VAL A 47 -7.91 -9.43 -16.77
CA VAL A 47 -7.91 -8.04 -16.25
C VAL A 47 -9.03 -7.86 -15.21
N CYS A 48 -10.25 -8.30 -15.54
CA CYS A 48 -11.39 -8.23 -14.63
C CYS A 48 -11.24 -9.17 -13.42
N LYS A 49 -10.70 -10.38 -13.61
CA LYS A 49 -10.40 -11.32 -12.52
C LYS A 49 -9.44 -10.71 -11.50
N GLY A 50 -8.45 -9.92 -11.93
CA GLY A 50 -7.54 -9.16 -11.05
C GLY A 50 -8.24 -8.15 -10.14
N LYS A 51 -9.50 -7.79 -10.45
CA LYS A 51 -10.36 -6.91 -9.64
C LYS A 51 -11.50 -7.67 -8.94
N ASN A 52 -11.47 -9.00 -8.91
CA ASN A 52 -12.57 -9.86 -8.45
C ASN A 52 -13.89 -9.56 -9.18
N ALA A 53 -13.81 -9.22 -10.47
CA ALA A 53 -14.93 -8.93 -11.33
C ALA A 53 -14.92 -9.85 -12.56
N LYS A 54 -16.05 -9.97 -13.24
CA LYS A 54 -16.21 -10.64 -14.52
C LYS A 54 -16.23 -9.62 -15.63
N TRP A 55 -15.61 -9.93 -16.77
CA TRP A 55 -15.72 -9.08 -17.95
C TRP A 55 -17.16 -9.10 -18.48
N THR A 56 -17.71 -7.93 -18.77
CA THR A 56 -19.09 -7.80 -19.29
C THR A 56 -19.20 -8.16 -20.77
N GLY A 57 -18.06 -8.28 -21.46
CA GLY A 57 -18.00 -8.36 -22.93
C GLY A 57 -17.71 -7.01 -23.58
N HIS A 58 -17.74 -5.91 -22.82
CA HIS A 58 -17.45 -4.57 -23.36
C HIS A 58 -16.01 -4.12 -23.09
N TRP A 59 -15.42 -3.45 -24.07
CA TRP A 59 -14.10 -2.82 -24.00
C TRP A 59 -14.04 -1.65 -24.99
N TRP A 60 -13.12 -0.73 -24.79
CA TRP A 60 -12.84 0.33 -25.77
C TRP A 60 -11.41 0.86 -25.61
N THR A 61 -10.91 1.48 -26.67
CA THR A 61 -9.59 2.12 -26.68
C THR A 61 -9.67 3.52 -26.09
N THR A 62 -8.75 3.84 -25.18
CA THR A 62 -8.64 5.18 -24.57
C THR A 62 -7.46 5.96 -25.15
N VAL A 63 -6.35 5.29 -25.44
CA VAL A 63 -5.19 5.85 -26.13
C VAL A 63 -4.79 4.91 -27.25
N TRP A 64 -4.90 5.38 -28.49
CA TRP A 64 -4.63 4.57 -29.68
C TRP A 64 -3.24 3.92 -29.62
N GLY A 65 -3.18 2.61 -29.87
CA GLY A 65 -1.95 1.81 -29.85
C GLY A 65 -1.27 1.65 -28.48
N LYS A 66 -1.78 2.27 -27.41
CA LYS A 66 -1.13 2.28 -26.08
C LYS A 66 -2.01 1.76 -24.96
N MET A 67 -3.32 2.06 -24.98
CA MET A 67 -4.20 1.74 -23.85
C MET A 67 -5.65 1.55 -24.28
N SER A 68 -6.24 0.47 -23.77
CA SER A 68 -7.67 0.18 -23.82
C SER A 68 -8.14 -0.21 -22.43
N VAL A 69 -9.46 -0.12 -22.19
CA VAL A 69 -10.08 -0.51 -20.93
C VAL A 69 -11.10 -1.63 -21.16
N CYS A 70 -11.20 -2.53 -20.18
CA CYS A 70 -12.23 -3.55 -20.13
C CYS A 70 -13.29 -3.12 -19.11
N GLN A 71 -14.57 -3.26 -19.47
CA GLN A 71 -15.66 -3.07 -18.52
C GLN A 71 -15.90 -4.37 -17.75
N CYS A 72 -15.85 -4.28 -16.44
CA CYS A 72 -15.98 -5.42 -15.54
C CYS A 72 -17.20 -5.22 -14.64
N GLU A 73 -17.96 -6.28 -14.40
CA GLU A 73 -19.16 -6.32 -13.56
C GLU A 73 -19.05 -7.47 -12.56
N GLY A 74 -19.87 -7.45 -11.51
CA GLY A 74 -19.92 -8.56 -10.58
C GLY A 74 -18.70 -8.56 -9.65
N ILE A 75 -18.34 -7.38 -9.15
CA ILE A 75 -17.50 -7.26 -7.95
C ILE A 75 -18.29 -7.89 -6.79
N SER A 76 -18.32 -9.22 -6.70
CA SER A 76 -18.94 -9.93 -5.59
C SER A 76 -17.96 -9.87 -4.43
N ILE A 77 -17.95 -8.71 -3.77
CA ILE A 77 -17.12 -8.50 -2.60
C ILE A 77 -17.67 -9.38 -1.48
N THR A 78 -16.86 -10.33 -1.03
CA THR A 78 -17.15 -11.06 0.20
C THR A 78 -16.77 -10.18 1.38
N PHE A 79 -17.76 -9.69 2.12
CA PHE A 79 -17.53 -8.91 3.32
C PHE A 79 -17.49 -9.77 4.57
N LYS A 80 -16.77 -9.31 5.59
CA LYS A 80 -16.75 -9.89 6.93
C LYS A 80 -16.54 -8.78 7.96
N ALA A 81 -17.37 -8.75 9.01
CA ALA A 81 -17.09 -7.95 10.18
C ALA A 81 -15.92 -8.54 10.98
N SER A 82 -15.09 -7.67 11.55
CA SER A 82 -13.97 -8.05 12.40
C SER A 82 -13.93 -7.16 13.65
N LYS A 83 -13.57 -7.74 14.79
CA LYS A 83 -13.50 -7.00 16.06
C LYS A 83 -12.25 -6.09 16.08
N GLY A 84 -12.45 -4.85 16.51
CA GLY A 84 -11.41 -3.83 16.67
C GLY A 84 -11.30 -2.85 15.50
N ASP A 85 -10.85 -1.64 15.82
CA ASP A 85 -10.69 -0.53 14.88
C ASP A 85 -9.51 -0.78 13.93
N GLY A 86 -9.80 -0.83 12.63
CA GLY A 86 -8.81 -1.01 11.57
C GLY A 86 -8.23 -2.42 11.44
N LYS A 87 -8.85 -3.43 12.08
CA LYS A 87 -8.33 -4.81 12.14
C LYS A 87 -9.12 -5.75 11.25
N CYS A 88 -8.44 -6.46 10.35
CA CYS A 88 -9.03 -7.53 9.53
C CYS A 88 -8.32 -8.87 9.76
N PRO A 89 -9.04 -10.00 9.63
CA PRO A 89 -8.45 -11.33 9.71
C PRO A 89 -7.55 -11.62 8.51
N SER A 90 -6.74 -12.68 8.60
CA SER A 90 -5.90 -13.12 7.49
C SER A 90 -6.74 -13.39 6.23
N GLY A 91 -6.23 -12.96 5.06
CA GLY A 91 -6.93 -13.06 3.77
C GLY A 91 -8.00 -11.98 3.53
N TYR A 92 -8.11 -11.00 4.42
CA TYR A 92 -9.02 -9.87 4.30
C TYR A 92 -8.31 -8.53 4.49
N VAL A 93 -8.89 -7.49 3.88
CA VAL A 93 -8.45 -6.09 4.00
C VAL A 93 -9.61 -5.19 4.38
N LEU A 94 -9.34 -4.00 4.91
CA LEU A 94 -10.40 -3.03 5.14
C LEU A 94 -11.12 -2.71 3.83
N ALA A 95 -12.45 -2.78 3.87
CA ALA A 95 -13.28 -2.27 2.79
C ALA A 95 -13.21 -0.74 2.74
N THR A 96 -13.21 -0.16 1.56
CA THR A 96 -13.35 1.29 1.37
C THR A 96 -14.82 1.72 1.45
N ALA A 97 -15.08 3.02 1.60
CA ALA A 97 -16.44 3.55 1.47
C ALA A 97 -17.03 3.30 0.07
N GLY A 98 -16.20 3.33 -0.98
CA GLY A 98 -16.62 2.95 -2.33
C GLY A 98 -17.07 1.49 -2.43
N ASP A 99 -16.29 0.56 -1.86
CA ASP A 99 -16.66 -0.86 -1.80
C ASP A 99 -18.00 -1.06 -1.10
N ALA A 100 -18.18 -0.40 0.04
CA ALA A 100 -19.38 -0.49 0.86
C ALA A 100 -20.60 0.08 0.13
N ARG A 101 -20.50 1.26 -0.51
CA ARG A 101 -21.62 1.85 -1.28
C ARG A 101 -22.00 0.99 -2.49
N ALA A 102 -21.01 0.48 -3.22
CA ALA A 102 -21.24 -0.37 -4.40
C ALA A 102 -21.90 -1.71 -4.05
N ASN A 103 -21.81 -2.16 -2.80
CA ASN A 103 -22.38 -3.43 -2.32
C ASN A 103 -23.15 -3.26 -1.00
N GLN A 104 -23.88 -2.15 -0.85
CA GLN A 104 -24.38 -1.70 0.46
C GLN A 104 -25.21 -2.73 1.21
N GLN A 105 -26.08 -3.48 0.52
CA GLN A 105 -26.88 -4.54 1.14
C GLN A 105 -25.99 -5.68 1.69
N LYS A 106 -25.01 -6.16 0.91
CA LYS A 106 -24.08 -7.22 1.33
C LYS A 106 -23.15 -6.75 2.45
N ALA A 107 -22.61 -5.54 2.31
CA ALA A 107 -21.75 -4.91 3.30
C ALA A 107 -22.48 -4.73 4.64
N CYS A 108 -23.73 -4.26 4.60
CA CYS A 108 -24.53 -4.05 5.80
C CYS A 108 -24.92 -5.38 6.45
N LYS A 109 -25.34 -6.38 5.67
CA LYS A 109 -25.65 -7.73 6.17
C LYS A 109 -24.44 -8.42 6.81
N ALA A 110 -23.23 -8.12 6.34
CA ALA A 110 -22.00 -8.65 6.92
C ALA A 110 -21.64 -8.03 8.28
N LEU A 111 -22.27 -6.92 8.65
CA LEU A 111 -22.17 -6.31 9.97
C LEU A 111 -23.26 -6.86 10.90
N GLY A 112 -22.93 -6.99 12.19
CA GLY A 112 -23.94 -7.19 13.23
C GLY A 112 -24.85 -5.97 13.37
N THR A 113 -26.06 -6.17 13.89
CA THR A 113 -27.14 -5.18 13.97
C THR A 113 -26.69 -3.80 14.45
N TRP A 114 -25.87 -3.76 15.51
CA TRP A 114 -25.44 -2.53 16.18
C TRP A 114 -23.97 -2.19 15.96
N TYR A 115 -23.32 -2.80 14.97
CA TYR A 115 -21.91 -2.53 14.73
C TYR A 115 -21.72 -1.14 14.12
N ILE A 116 -20.68 -0.45 14.57
CA ILE A 116 -20.11 0.69 13.85
C ILE A 116 -18.70 0.26 13.47
N ALA A 117 -18.47 0.14 12.18
CA ALA A 117 -17.31 -0.54 11.63
C ALA A 117 -16.40 0.41 10.85
N ARG A 118 -15.10 0.39 11.15
CA ARG A 118 -14.06 1.12 10.42
C ARG A 118 -13.99 0.67 8.96
N LEU A 119 -13.86 1.66 8.07
CA LEU A 119 -13.50 1.49 6.67
C LEU A 119 -12.08 2.00 6.41
N ALA A 120 -11.48 1.54 5.32
CA ALA A 120 -10.20 2.05 4.82
C ALA A 120 -10.30 3.55 4.53
N GLY A 121 -9.20 4.27 4.72
CA GLY A 121 -9.16 5.73 4.51
C GLY A 121 -9.79 6.56 5.64
N GLY A 122 -10.21 5.91 6.75
CA GLY A 122 -10.76 6.59 7.92
C GLY A 122 -12.28 6.76 7.90
N GLY A 123 -12.99 6.12 6.96
CA GLY A 123 -14.46 6.10 6.93
C GLY A 123 -15.07 5.16 7.98
N SER A 124 -16.40 5.10 8.02
CA SER A 124 -17.17 4.18 8.85
C SER A 124 -18.42 3.69 8.13
N MET A 125 -18.88 2.48 8.44
CA MET A 125 -20.20 1.99 8.08
C MET A 125 -20.93 1.49 9.33
N ASP A 126 -22.18 1.91 9.48
CA ASP A 126 -23.04 1.43 10.55
C ASP A 126 -23.75 0.12 10.13
N GLY A 127 -24.16 -0.67 11.12
CA GLY A 127 -24.94 -1.89 10.93
C GLY A 127 -26.43 -1.60 10.63
N PRO A 128 -27.23 -2.66 10.40
CA PRO A 128 -28.64 -2.54 10.04
C PRO A 128 -29.49 -1.75 11.04
N GLY A 129 -29.25 -1.89 12.35
CA GLY A 129 -29.98 -1.18 13.41
C GLY A 129 -29.78 0.33 13.38
N TYR A 130 -28.72 0.79 12.71
CA TYR A 130 -28.40 2.21 12.49
C TYR A 130 -28.54 2.59 11.01
N LYS A 131 -29.39 1.88 10.26
CA LYS A 131 -29.75 2.18 8.86
C LYS A 131 -28.57 2.10 7.87
N CYS A 132 -27.55 1.30 8.16
CA CYS A 132 -26.43 1.06 7.24
C CYS A 132 -25.68 2.32 6.79
N LYS A 133 -25.65 3.39 7.60
CA LYS A 133 -25.10 4.68 7.19
C LYS A 133 -23.60 4.60 6.94
N ILE A 134 -23.15 5.12 5.80
CA ILE A 134 -21.74 5.18 5.41
C ILE A 134 -21.24 6.62 5.57
N ARG A 135 -20.05 6.80 6.15
CA ARG A 135 -19.35 8.08 6.28
C ARG A 135 -17.96 7.94 5.68
N ASP A 136 -17.51 8.91 4.88
CA ASP A 136 -16.19 8.85 4.23
C ASP A 136 -15.05 9.20 5.19
N LYS A 137 -15.33 9.97 6.25
CA LYS A 137 -14.40 10.29 7.33
C LYS A 137 -15.11 10.22 8.66
N ASP A 138 -14.50 9.53 9.62
CA ASP A 138 -14.98 9.43 10.99
C ASP A 138 -13.81 9.32 11.96
N ARG A 139 -13.71 10.28 12.88
CA ARG A 139 -12.57 10.38 13.83
C ARG A 139 -12.80 9.58 15.11
N ARG A 140 -14.01 9.04 15.33
CA ARG A 140 -14.34 8.26 16.54
C ARG A 140 -13.56 6.94 16.50
N GLY A 141 -13.33 6.35 17.67
CA GLY A 141 -12.83 4.97 17.76
C GLY A 141 -13.95 3.97 17.46
N MET A 142 -13.65 2.93 16.68
CA MET A 142 -14.65 1.93 16.27
C MET A 142 -14.48 0.61 17.00
N GLY A 143 -15.61 0.00 17.40
CA GLY A 143 -15.60 -1.33 17.99
C GLY A 143 -15.28 -2.45 16.99
N HIS A 144 -15.51 -2.19 15.69
CA HIS A 144 -15.39 -3.17 14.62
C HIS A 144 -14.74 -2.58 13.36
N SER A 145 -14.46 -3.44 12.38
CA SER A 145 -14.00 -3.11 11.03
C SER A 145 -14.83 -3.89 10.01
N LEU A 146 -15.16 -3.24 8.88
CA LEU A 146 -15.73 -3.94 7.74
C LEU A 146 -14.59 -4.34 6.81
N CYS A 147 -14.42 -5.64 6.63
CA CYS A 147 -13.35 -6.20 5.84
C CYS A 147 -13.91 -6.82 4.55
N LYS A 148 -13.11 -6.82 3.48
CA LYS A 148 -13.39 -7.54 2.24
C LYS A 148 -12.34 -8.61 1.96
N LYS A 149 -12.77 -9.73 1.37
CA LYS A 149 -11.86 -10.78 0.90
C LYS A 149 -10.97 -10.19 -0.18
N GLY A 150 -9.67 -10.31 0.03
CA GLY A 150 -8.67 -9.69 -0.82
C GLY A 150 -7.33 -9.80 -0.14
N ASN A 151 -6.30 -9.94 -0.94
CA ASN A 151 -4.95 -9.83 -0.42
C ASN A 151 -4.76 -8.39 0.10
N PRO A 152 -4.06 -8.18 1.23
CA PRO A 152 -3.50 -6.88 1.58
C PRO A 152 -3.03 -6.19 0.31
N PRO A 153 -3.37 -4.91 0.06
CA PRO A 153 -2.76 -4.19 -1.05
C PRO A 153 -1.28 -4.46 -0.93
N VAL A 154 -0.70 -5.16 -1.93
CA VAL A 154 0.69 -5.58 -1.90
C VAL A 154 1.45 -4.29 -1.71
N SER A 155 1.97 -4.06 -0.50
CA SER A 155 2.67 -2.82 -0.23
C SER A 155 3.75 -2.73 -1.30
N PRO A 156 3.93 -1.58 -1.99
CA PRO A 156 4.79 -1.53 -3.16
C PRO A 156 6.14 -2.16 -2.81
N PRO A 157 6.77 -2.95 -3.69
CA PRO A 157 8.01 -3.63 -3.35
C PRO A 157 9.04 -2.61 -2.86
N VAL A 158 9.92 -3.05 -1.96
CA VAL A 158 11.07 -2.26 -1.53
C VAL A 158 11.95 -2.07 -2.77
N LYS A 159 12.05 -0.84 -3.28
CA LYS A 159 12.77 -0.55 -4.53
C LYS A 159 14.10 0.15 -4.23
N TRP A 160 15.18 -0.47 -4.69
CA TRP A 160 16.53 0.08 -4.68
C TRP A 160 16.92 0.45 -6.11
N VAL A 161 17.46 1.65 -6.32
CA VAL A 161 17.88 2.13 -7.65
C VAL A 161 19.38 2.40 -7.63
N GLY A 162 20.09 1.99 -8.67
CA GLY A 162 21.51 2.25 -8.83
C GLY A 162 21.81 3.75 -8.91
N ALA A 163 22.89 4.16 -8.27
CA ALA A 163 23.39 5.53 -8.30
C ALA A 163 24.91 5.52 -8.07
N SER A 164 25.57 6.65 -8.35
CA SER A 164 26.99 6.79 -8.15
C SER A 164 27.41 8.22 -7.83
N GLY A 165 28.59 8.37 -7.22
CA GLY A 165 29.27 9.66 -7.11
C GLY A 165 28.51 10.77 -6.36
N GLY A 166 27.58 10.41 -5.47
CA GLY A 166 26.74 11.38 -4.75
C GLY A 166 25.35 11.60 -5.35
N SER A 167 25.08 11.06 -6.54
CA SER A 167 23.75 11.14 -7.18
C SER A 167 22.66 10.57 -6.27
N VAL A 168 21.55 11.30 -6.17
CA VAL A 168 20.36 10.92 -5.41
C VAL A 168 19.15 10.98 -6.35
N PRO A 169 18.46 9.86 -6.61
CA PRO A 169 17.29 9.85 -7.48
C PRO A 169 16.12 10.63 -6.88
N SER A 170 15.20 11.07 -7.74
CA SER A 170 13.92 11.60 -7.30
C SER A 170 13.17 10.55 -6.46
N ASN A 171 12.41 11.02 -5.46
CA ASN A 171 11.70 10.17 -4.50
C ASN A 171 12.61 9.25 -3.64
N ALA A 172 13.89 9.59 -3.44
CA ALA A 172 14.74 8.89 -2.47
C ALA A 172 14.18 9.00 -1.04
N LEU A 173 14.28 7.91 -0.27
CA LEU A 173 13.85 7.89 1.13
C LEU A 173 14.77 8.77 1.99
N LYS A 174 14.21 9.84 2.54
CA LYS A 174 14.88 10.68 3.54
C LYS A 174 15.06 9.87 4.82
N GLY A 175 16.32 9.58 5.14
CA GLY A 175 16.71 8.79 6.31
C GLY A 175 17.10 9.64 7.50
N GLY A 176 17.50 10.88 7.29
CA GLY A 176 17.91 11.78 8.37
C GLY A 176 18.50 13.09 7.86
N MET A 177 19.39 13.69 8.64
CA MET A 177 19.94 15.02 8.39
C MET A 177 21.25 15.23 9.16
N GLU A 178 22.23 15.91 8.54
CA GLU A 178 23.44 16.36 9.23
C GLU A 178 23.15 17.55 10.18
N HIS A 179 24.06 17.81 11.12
CA HIS A 179 24.03 19.00 11.98
C HIS A 179 24.76 20.18 11.30
N PRO A 180 24.30 21.45 11.46
CA PRO A 180 23.04 21.85 12.06
C PRO A 180 21.83 21.49 11.19
N PRO A 181 20.65 21.26 11.79
CA PRO A 181 19.42 20.98 11.05
C PRO A 181 19.07 22.12 10.08
N GLY A 182 18.41 21.78 8.97
CA GLY A 182 17.83 22.76 8.02
C GLY A 182 18.36 22.71 6.59
N LYS A 183 19.59 22.21 6.31
CA LYS A 183 20.15 22.26 4.94
C LYS A 183 20.71 20.96 4.34
N GLN A 184 21.00 19.93 5.13
CA GLN A 184 21.77 18.76 4.66
C GLN A 184 21.04 17.43 4.89
N THR A 185 19.99 17.17 4.11
CA THR A 185 19.22 15.92 4.17
C THR A 185 20.11 14.72 3.81
N LEU A 186 19.96 13.63 4.56
CA LEU A 186 20.60 12.35 4.30
C LEU A 186 19.57 11.34 3.79
N TYR A 187 19.94 10.61 2.74
CA TYR A 187 19.13 9.57 2.13
C TYR A 187 19.68 8.19 2.45
N VAL A 188 18.79 7.20 2.52
CA VAL A 188 19.18 5.80 2.76
C VAL A 188 19.79 5.21 1.49
N CYS A 189 21.02 4.72 1.60
CA CYS A 189 21.68 3.96 0.54
C CYS A 189 22.18 2.61 1.05
N ARG A 190 22.61 1.75 0.13
CA ARG A 190 23.39 0.55 0.43
C ARG A 190 24.48 0.36 -0.62
N ALA A 191 25.61 -0.19 -0.22
CA ALA A 191 26.71 -0.46 -1.14
C ALA A 191 27.34 -1.83 -0.88
N GLN A 192 27.86 -2.44 -1.93
CA GLN A 192 28.69 -3.63 -1.79
C GLN A 192 30.09 -3.21 -1.31
N PHE A 193 30.58 -3.85 -0.26
CA PHE A 193 31.91 -3.57 0.29
C PHE A 193 32.43 -4.78 1.03
N LYS A 194 33.68 -5.17 0.75
CA LYS A 194 34.35 -6.35 1.35
C LYS A 194 33.44 -7.59 1.35
N GLY A 195 32.77 -7.82 0.22
CA GLY A 195 31.85 -8.93 -0.06
C GLY A 195 30.56 -8.98 0.78
N GLY A 196 30.26 -7.95 1.56
CA GLY A 196 28.95 -7.69 2.15
C GLY A 196 28.18 -6.61 1.39
N THR A 197 26.89 -6.43 1.71
CA THR A 197 26.08 -5.28 1.28
C THR A 197 25.66 -4.50 2.52
N HIS A 198 26.14 -3.27 2.65
CA HIS A 198 26.00 -2.48 3.87
C HIS A 198 25.10 -1.26 3.64
N PRO A 199 24.05 -1.09 4.45
CA PRO A 199 23.28 0.15 4.52
C PRO A 199 24.10 1.33 5.06
N GLY A 200 23.75 2.53 4.62
CA GLY A 200 24.41 3.77 5.02
C GLY A 200 23.67 5.01 4.57
N LYS A 201 24.40 6.11 4.42
CA LYS A 201 23.87 7.44 4.11
C LYS A 201 24.50 8.05 2.86
N VAL A 202 23.71 8.79 2.09
CA VAL A 202 24.19 9.57 0.94
C VAL A 202 23.53 10.94 0.88
N ARG A 203 24.24 11.92 0.30
CA ARG A 203 23.72 13.21 -0.16
C ARG A 203 24.54 13.68 -1.35
N SER A 204 24.04 14.68 -2.08
CA SER A 204 24.65 15.20 -3.30
C SER A 204 26.11 15.63 -3.16
N ALA A 205 26.52 16.17 -2.00
CA ALA A 205 27.91 16.59 -1.79
C ALA A 205 28.85 15.47 -1.29
N PHE A 206 28.35 14.24 -1.10
CA PHE A 206 29.23 13.11 -0.83
C PHE A 206 29.77 12.53 -2.13
N ARG A 207 30.94 11.87 -2.06
CA ARG A 207 31.54 11.18 -3.22
C ARG A 207 30.96 9.77 -3.45
N GLY A 208 30.05 9.33 -2.58
CA GLY A 208 29.50 7.97 -2.58
C GLY A 208 28.51 7.73 -1.44
N CYS A 209 28.07 6.48 -1.32
CA CYS A 209 27.32 6.00 -0.16
C CYS A 209 28.30 5.76 1.00
N ASN A 210 28.15 6.53 2.09
CA ASN A 210 28.93 6.36 3.30
C ASN A 210 28.34 5.21 4.14
N ILE A 211 29.11 4.15 4.32
CA ILE A 211 28.73 2.94 5.05
C ILE A 211 29.68 2.73 6.24
N GLY A 212 29.18 2.15 7.33
CA GLY A 212 30.01 1.66 8.43
C GLY A 212 30.51 0.24 8.15
N TRP A 213 31.81 -0.02 8.31
CA TRP A 213 32.39 -1.35 8.27
C TRP A 213 33.71 -1.40 9.05
N GLY A 214 33.92 -2.45 9.85
CA GLY A 214 35.18 -2.66 10.56
C GLY A 214 35.58 -1.51 11.49
N GLY A 215 34.61 -0.78 12.07
CA GLY A 215 34.89 0.38 12.94
C GLY A 215 35.12 1.70 12.19
N ARG A 216 35.10 1.70 10.86
CA ARG A 216 35.35 2.90 10.02
C ARG A 216 34.17 3.23 9.11
N GLU A 217 34.09 4.49 8.71
CA GLU A 217 33.19 4.95 7.66
C GLU A 217 33.89 4.92 6.30
N HIS A 218 33.24 4.31 5.31
CA HIS A 218 33.76 4.18 3.95
C HIS A 218 32.81 4.81 2.95
N ALA A 219 33.32 5.69 2.08
CA ALA A 219 32.57 6.25 0.96
C ALA A 219 32.70 5.33 -0.26
N VAL A 220 31.62 4.61 -0.62
CA VAL A 220 31.61 3.71 -1.77
C VAL A 220 30.97 4.40 -2.97
N ARG A 221 31.72 4.53 -4.06
CA ARG A 221 31.32 5.33 -5.24
C ARG A 221 30.08 4.78 -5.95
N ASN A 222 29.95 3.47 -6.10
CA ASN A 222 28.82 2.81 -6.76
C ASN A 222 27.92 2.17 -5.70
N TYR A 223 26.63 2.49 -5.73
CA TYR A 223 25.70 2.10 -4.67
C TYR A 223 24.26 2.06 -5.18
N GLN A 224 23.33 1.74 -4.28
CA GLN A 224 21.91 1.85 -4.54
C GLN A 224 21.25 2.76 -3.50
N VAL A 225 20.25 3.54 -3.91
CA VAL A 225 19.43 4.39 -3.05
C VAL A 225 18.06 3.77 -2.86
N LEU A 226 17.57 3.74 -1.62
CA LEU A 226 16.23 3.26 -1.32
C LEU A 226 15.22 4.34 -1.72
N LEU A 227 14.23 3.98 -2.54
CA LEU A 227 13.13 4.88 -2.85
C LEU A 227 12.11 4.90 -1.72
N ASN A 228 11.50 6.07 -1.51
CA ASN A 228 10.43 6.24 -0.55
C ASN A 228 9.20 5.41 -0.94
N ASN A 229 8.52 4.89 0.09
CA ASN A 229 7.34 4.08 -0.05
C ASN A 229 6.33 4.50 1.02
N PRO A 230 5.05 4.79 0.66
CA PRO A 230 4.04 5.20 1.63
C PRO A 230 3.77 4.20 2.77
N SER A 231 4.14 2.92 2.59
CA SER A 231 4.03 1.90 3.63
C SER A 231 5.18 1.91 4.64
N PHE A 232 6.23 2.69 4.40
CA PHE A 232 7.34 2.79 5.33
C PHE A 232 7.02 3.65 6.54
N ARG A 233 7.53 3.22 7.69
CA ARG A 233 7.57 4.02 8.91
C ARG A 233 8.82 3.67 9.73
N TRP A 234 9.28 4.64 10.51
CA TRP A 234 10.35 4.45 11.48
C TRP A 234 9.73 3.97 12.81
N VAL A 235 10.31 2.94 13.40
CA VAL A 235 9.85 2.34 14.67
C VAL A 235 11.00 2.35 15.66
N ARG A 236 10.78 2.95 16.83
CA ARG A 236 11.75 2.97 17.92
C ARG A 236 12.14 1.54 18.33
N ALA A 237 13.42 1.34 18.54
CA ALA A 237 14.01 0.10 19.02
C ALA A 237 15.29 0.41 19.79
N SER A 238 15.78 -0.57 20.53
CA SER A 238 17.01 -0.44 21.31
C SER A 238 17.75 -1.76 21.46
N ASN A 239 19.04 -1.68 21.80
CA ASN A 239 19.86 -2.84 22.21
C ASN A 239 19.83 -4.03 21.23
N GLY A 240 19.82 -3.78 19.92
CA GLY A 240 19.82 -4.82 18.89
C GLY A 240 18.43 -5.33 18.50
N ALA A 241 17.35 -4.87 19.16
CA ALA A 241 15.98 -5.24 18.80
C ALA A 241 15.63 -4.87 17.35
N ILE A 242 14.95 -5.79 16.66
CA ILE A 242 14.49 -5.64 15.28
C ILE A 242 12.97 -5.89 15.26
N PRO A 243 12.15 -4.86 15.04
CA PRO A 243 10.70 -5.02 14.94
C PRO A 243 10.28 -5.89 13.75
N LYS A 244 9.13 -6.56 13.86
CA LYS A 244 8.52 -7.30 12.74
C LYS A 244 8.27 -6.36 11.56
N GLY A 245 8.56 -6.84 10.35
CA GLY A 245 8.41 -6.07 9.11
C GLY A 245 9.59 -5.14 8.81
N ALA A 246 10.72 -5.25 9.53
CA ALA A 246 11.93 -4.49 9.26
C ALA A 246 12.42 -4.66 7.80
N VAL A 247 12.77 -3.54 7.18
CA VAL A 247 13.25 -3.50 5.80
C VAL A 247 14.68 -4.01 5.76
N LYS A 248 14.88 -5.12 5.03
CA LYS A 248 16.20 -5.68 4.76
C LYS A 248 17.01 -4.70 3.90
N GLY A 249 18.11 -4.23 4.43
CA GLY A 249 19.02 -3.29 3.78
C GLY A 249 20.22 -3.97 3.11
N GLY A 250 20.59 -5.17 3.57
CA GLY A 250 21.73 -5.89 3.01
C GLY A 250 22.10 -7.12 3.83
N MET A 251 23.38 -7.49 3.79
CA MET A 251 23.87 -8.72 4.40
C MET A 251 25.37 -8.59 4.70
N GLU A 252 25.81 -9.15 5.83
CA GLU A 252 27.23 -9.27 6.18
C GLU A 252 27.98 -10.21 5.22
N HIS A 253 29.31 -10.06 5.15
CA HIS A 253 30.21 -10.91 4.38
C HIS A 253 30.15 -12.39 4.84
N PRO A 254 30.36 -13.38 3.95
CA PRO A 254 30.55 -14.79 4.35
C PRO A 254 31.85 -15.06 5.14
N PRO A 255 31.92 -16.04 6.05
CA PRO A 255 30.83 -16.88 6.53
C PRO A 255 29.92 -16.10 7.49
N GLY A 256 28.62 -16.40 7.47
CA GLY A 256 27.66 -15.81 8.41
C GLY A 256 26.43 -15.20 7.74
N LYS A 257 26.57 -14.55 6.56
CA LYS A 257 25.46 -14.05 5.71
C LYS A 257 24.28 -13.46 6.51
N GLN A 258 24.58 -12.74 7.59
CA GLN A 258 23.55 -12.26 8.50
C GLN A 258 22.86 -11.05 7.87
N THR A 259 21.53 -11.06 7.88
CA THR A 259 20.75 -9.97 7.30
C THR A 259 20.99 -8.68 8.09
N LEU A 260 21.23 -7.60 7.36
CA LEU A 260 21.30 -6.24 7.88
C LEU A 260 20.00 -5.51 7.58
N TYR A 261 19.47 -4.82 8.57
CA TYR A 261 18.25 -4.02 8.47
C TYR A 261 18.58 -2.53 8.46
N VAL A 262 17.74 -1.75 7.78
CA VAL A 262 17.88 -0.29 7.73
C VAL A 262 17.45 0.31 9.07
N CYS A 263 18.34 1.07 9.69
CA CYS A 263 18.05 1.85 10.89
C CYS A 263 18.52 3.30 10.72
N ARG A 264 18.14 4.16 11.67
CA ARG A 264 18.71 5.49 11.86
C ARG A 264 18.84 5.81 13.35
N ALA A 265 19.80 6.64 13.70
CA ALA A 265 20.02 7.05 15.09
C ALA A 265 20.40 8.53 15.18
N GLN A 266 20.04 9.16 16.30
CA GLN A 266 20.52 10.51 16.63
C GLN A 266 21.96 10.41 17.16
N PHE A 267 22.85 11.24 16.62
CA PHE A 267 24.25 11.28 17.05
C PHE A 267 24.86 12.64 16.68
N LYS A 268 25.59 13.25 17.62
CA LYS A 268 26.28 14.56 17.45
C LYS A 268 25.37 15.64 16.82
N GLY A 269 24.11 15.71 17.26
CA GLY A 269 23.13 16.70 16.81
C GLY A 269 22.48 16.42 15.45
N GLY A 270 22.88 15.35 14.75
CA GLY A 270 22.29 14.88 13.49
C GLY A 270 21.50 13.59 13.64
N THR A 271 20.79 13.18 12.59
CA THR A 271 20.14 11.86 12.48
C THR A 271 20.76 11.11 11.31
N HIS A 272 21.40 9.98 11.59
CA HIS A 272 22.22 9.26 10.61
C HIS A 272 21.63 7.88 10.30
N PRO A 273 21.38 7.58 9.02
CA PRO A 273 21.06 6.23 8.57
C PRO A 273 22.23 5.26 8.75
N GLY A 274 21.91 3.99 8.98
CA GLY A 274 22.89 2.93 9.19
C GLY A 274 22.28 1.54 9.13
N LYS A 275 22.94 0.60 9.81
CA LYS A 275 22.62 -0.83 9.78
C LYS A 275 22.43 -1.41 11.18
N VAL A 276 21.51 -2.36 11.33
CA VAL A 276 21.34 -3.14 12.56
C VAL A 276 21.15 -4.63 12.25
N ARG A 277 21.63 -5.49 13.15
CA ARG A 277 21.28 -6.92 13.23
C ARG A 277 21.17 -7.33 14.70
N ALA A 278 20.56 -8.47 14.97
CA ALA A 278 20.22 -8.89 16.35
C ALA A 278 21.44 -8.98 17.28
N ALA A 279 22.60 -9.39 16.75
CA ALA A 279 23.83 -9.47 17.55
C ALA A 279 24.62 -8.15 17.66
N PHE A 280 24.11 -7.04 17.09
CA PHE A 280 24.66 -5.72 17.38
C PHE A 280 24.07 -5.18 18.68
N ARG A 281 24.82 -4.31 19.36
CA ARG A 281 24.35 -3.61 20.57
C ARG A 281 23.52 -2.35 20.25
N GLY A 282 23.33 -2.03 18.97
CA GLY A 282 22.68 -0.80 18.53
C GLY A 282 22.61 -0.66 17.00
N CYS A 283 22.12 0.49 16.53
CA CYS A 283 22.23 0.89 15.14
C CYS A 283 23.65 1.40 14.87
N ASN A 284 24.38 0.72 13.98
CA ASN A 284 25.70 1.14 13.55
C ASN A 284 25.57 2.21 12.47
N ILE A 285 26.09 3.40 12.74
CA ILE A 285 26.06 4.58 11.85
C ILE A 285 27.48 5.05 11.52
N GLY A 286 27.66 5.61 10.32
CA GLY A 286 28.89 6.31 9.94
C GLY A 286 28.86 7.77 10.36
N TRP A 287 29.90 8.24 11.05
CA TRP A 287 30.10 9.66 11.38
C TRP A 287 31.56 9.99 11.63
N GLY A 288 32.04 11.09 11.03
CA GLY A 288 33.39 11.61 11.26
C GLY A 288 34.51 10.62 10.90
N GLY A 289 34.29 9.75 9.91
CA GLY A 289 35.25 8.71 9.53
C GLY A 289 35.17 7.41 10.35
N GLY A 290 34.37 7.38 11.43
CA GLY A 290 34.19 6.21 12.30
C GLY A 290 32.82 5.53 12.14
N GLU A 291 32.73 4.26 12.55
CA GLU A 291 31.47 3.54 12.76
C GLU A 291 31.10 3.56 14.25
N HIS A 292 29.89 4.02 14.57
CA HIS A 292 29.41 4.19 15.95
C HIS A 292 28.15 3.35 16.18
N ALA A 293 28.13 2.55 17.25
CA ALA A 293 26.96 1.77 17.65
C ALA A 293 26.09 2.57 18.62
N VAL A 294 24.92 3.03 18.18
CA VAL A 294 23.99 3.82 19.01
C VAL A 294 22.88 2.92 19.57
N ARG A 295 22.76 2.86 20.90
CA ARG A 295 21.85 1.94 21.61
C ARG A 295 20.37 2.24 21.38
N ASN A 296 19.98 3.51 21.29
CA ASN A 296 18.61 3.95 21.06
C ASN A 296 18.48 4.44 19.61
N TYR A 297 17.58 3.83 18.84
CA TYR A 297 17.50 4.07 17.41
C TYR A 297 16.09 3.82 16.89
N GLU A 298 15.90 4.02 15.59
CA GLU A 298 14.69 3.63 14.88
C GLU A 298 15.03 2.66 13.75
N VAL A 299 14.19 1.66 13.54
CA VAL A 299 14.27 0.70 12.42
C VAL A 299 13.21 1.05 11.39
N LEU A 300 13.59 1.05 10.12
CA LEU A 300 12.64 1.20 9.03
C LEU A 300 11.83 -0.08 8.89
N VAL A 301 10.50 0.01 9.00
CA VAL A 301 9.60 -1.13 8.81
C VAL A 301 8.61 -0.86 7.68
N LYS A 302 8.14 -1.92 7.05
CA LYS A 302 7.06 -1.93 6.07
C LYS A 302 5.77 -2.41 6.73
N LYS A 303 4.68 -1.68 6.56
CA LYS A 303 3.32 -2.12 6.96
C LYS A 303 2.84 -3.31 6.13
#